data_AF-A0A542YGI6-F1
#
_entry.id   AF-A0A542YGI6-F1
#
_cell.length_a   1.000
_cell.length_b   1.000
_cell.length_c   1.000
_cell.angle_alpha   90.00
_cell.angle_beta   90.00
_cell.angle_gamma   90.00
#
_symmetry.space_group_name_H-M   'P 1'
#
loop_
_entity.id
_entity.type
_entity.pdbx_description
1 polymer ?
#
loop_
_entity_poly.entity_id
_entity_poly.type
_entity_poly.pdbx_seq_one_letter_code
_entity_poly.pdbx_strand_id
1 'polypeptide(L)'
;MSGVARALIMVLASTLPWATRERYREEWLADAEGAGEAGVTQGSVLLGAAAMAVRVNRLAAPDDDTALIATFRRVRWGTALLLASGVIGFGSWVGAGSTVPEVTVAIALMFVVAALAQLGLVARFRGGYTWLAFGLVVIGLGLGVLSLTQIRLLAVLGLFATLAGLILFLVSGPVRMAPSGRGTSSPAARIVAGVAVSLVLVGAVALGALDGFVWMPVALSGGMPLDELRAMMVAANELNSADVMIVIWVVFWAIASLLPAALAVARKRVRVRTIVLLGLGILATLIFFQWWATFSMGMGVADTVPGASGGMSPFGHWFALVGQGALVGIILAVVGGDVRDRGDVEHLVPARA
;
A
#
# COMPACT_ATOMS: atom_id res chain seq x y z
N MET A 1 12.03 -3.40 43.48
CA MET A 1 11.68 -3.42 42.04
C MET A 1 12.50 -4.46 41.29
N SER A 2 11.93 -5.21 40.34
CA SER A 2 12.69 -6.15 39.50
C SER A 2 13.53 -5.41 38.44
N GLY A 3 14.67 -5.98 38.03
CA GLY A 3 15.51 -5.39 36.97
C GLY A 3 14.77 -5.23 35.63
N VAL A 4 13.83 -6.14 35.32
CA VAL A 4 13.00 -6.10 34.12
C VAL A 4 12.03 -4.92 34.14
N ALA A 5 11.35 -4.68 35.27
CA ALA A 5 10.43 -3.54 35.40
C ALA A 5 11.16 -2.21 35.21
N ARG A 6 12.35 -2.07 35.80
CA ARG A 6 13.20 -0.89 35.62
C ARG A 6 13.60 -0.68 34.16
N ALA A 7 14.04 -1.73 33.47
CA ALA A 7 14.41 -1.66 32.05
C ALA A 7 13.22 -1.28 31.16
N LEU A 8 12.03 -1.85 31.41
CA LEU A 8 10.82 -1.50 30.68
C LEU A 8 10.40 -0.04 30.90
N ILE A 9 10.46 0.47 32.12
CA ILE A 9 10.17 1.89 32.41
C ILE A 9 11.15 2.80 31.68
N MET A 10 12.45 2.46 31.65
CA MET A 10 13.46 3.22 30.90
C MET A 10 13.16 3.26 29.40
N VAL A 11 12.78 2.12 28.81
CA VAL A 11 12.36 2.04 27.40
C VAL A 11 11.10 2.89 27.17
N LEU A 12 10.07 2.75 28.01
CA LEU A 12 8.81 3.50 27.88
C LEU A 12 9.04 5.01 27.99
N ALA A 13 9.80 5.46 28.99
CA ALA A 13 10.11 6.87 29.19
C ALA A 13 10.92 7.43 28.01
N SER A 14 11.82 6.65 27.42
CA SER A 14 12.58 7.09 26.23
C SER A 14 11.69 7.45 25.03
N THR A 15 10.47 6.90 24.98
CA THR A 15 9.49 7.21 23.93
C THR A 15 8.75 8.54 24.13
N LEU A 16 8.88 9.17 25.31
CA LEU A 16 8.26 10.45 25.65
C LEU A 16 9.07 11.67 25.12
N PRO A 17 8.41 12.83 24.97
CA PRO A 17 9.08 14.10 24.64
C PRO A 17 10.17 14.45 25.64
N TRP A 18 11.25 15.06 25.15
CA TRP A 18 12.41 15.41 25.99
C TRP A 18 12.03 16.21 27.24
N ALA A 19 11.06 17.13 27.11
CA ALA A 19 10.63 18.02 28.19
C ALA A 19 9.91 17.30 29.35
N THR A 20 9.27 16.16 29.10
CA THR A 20 8.49 15.42 30.12
C THR A 20 9.07 14.06 30.45
N ARG A 21 10.01 13.56 29.61
CA ARG A 21 10.65 12.26 29.76
C ARG A 21 11.22 12.02 31.14
N GLU A 22 11.99 12.98 31.66
CA GLU A 22 12.69 12.81 32.93
C GLU A 22 11.71 12.72 34.10
N ARG A 23 10.74 13.65 34.13
CA ARG A 23 9.67 13.67 35.11
C ARG A 23 8.88 12.36 35.15
N TYR A 24 8.39 11.88 34.00
CA TYR A 24 7.63 10.62 33.95
C TYR A 24 8.50 9.41 34.27
N ARG A 25 9.79 9.45 33.94
CA ARG A 25 10.74 8.39 34.31
C ARG A 25 10.86 8.29 35.83
N GLU A 26 11.07 9.41 36.50
CA GLU A 26 11.18 9.47 37.96
C GLU A 26 9.86 9.05 38.64
N GLU A 27 8.72 9.60 38.18
CA GLU A 27 7.39 9.25 38.70
C GLU A 27 7.11 7.75 38.56
N TRP A 28 7.34 7.15 37.39
CA TRP A 28 7.06 5.71 37.18
C TRP A 28 8.03 4.80 37.93
N LEU A 29 9.29 5.19 38.10
CA LEU A 29 10.23 4.43 38.92
C LEU A 29 9.83 4.47 40.40
N ALA A 30 9.44 5.65 40.91
CA ALA A 30 8.95 5.80 42.27
C ALA A 30 7.67 4.98 42.49
N ASP A 31 6.71 5.03 41.57
CA ASP A 31 5.46 4.25 41.63
C ASP A 31 5.75 2.73 41.61
N ALA A 32 6.71 2.28 40.80
CA ALA A 32 7.08 0.87 40.71
C ALA A 32 7.84 0.36 41.94
N GLU A 33 8.58 1.24 42.62
CA GLU A 33 9.23 0.96 43.89
C GLU A 33 8.22 0.91 45.05
N GLY A 34 7.29 1.87 45.12
CA GLY A 34 6.23 1.95 46.13
C GLY A 34 5.04 1.01 45.90
N ALA A 35 4.97 0.32 44.76
CA ALA A 35 3.84 -0.53 44.38
C ALA A 35 3.45 -1.56 45.46
N GLY A 36 4.45 -2.18 46.12
CA GLY A 36 4.21 -3.19 47.16
C GLY A 36 3.53 -2.63 48.41
N GLU A 37 3.91 -1.42 48.82
CA GLU A 37 3.32 -0.73 49.98
C GLU A 37 1.90 -0.26 49.69
N ALA A 38 1.62 0.09 48.44
CA ALA A 38 0.29 0.48 47.97
C ALA A 38 -0.65 -0.72 47.73
N GLY A 39 -0.18 -1.97 47.88
CA GLY A 39 -0.97 -3.16 47.58
C GLY A 39 -1.21 -3.40 46.07
N VAL A 40 -0.36 -2.81 45.22
CA VAL A 40 -0.48 -2.82 43.76
C VAL A 40 0.65 -3.64 43.15
N THR A 41 0.39 -4.37 42.05
CA THR A 41 1.45 -5.14 41.39
C THR A 41 2.29 -4.22 40.50
N GLN A 42 3.61 -4.45 40.44
CA GLN A 42 4.51 -3.76 39.48
C GLN A 42 4.03 -3.89 38.03
N GLY A 43 3.37 -5.00 37.67
CA GLY A 43 2.78 -5.21 36.36
C GLY A 43 1.71 -4.17 36.02
N SER A 44 0.86 -3.79 36.98
CA SER A 44 -0.17 -2.77 36.76
C SER A 44 0.40 -1.35 36.62
N VAL A 45 1.48 -1.02 37.35
CA VAL A 45 2.23 0.23 37.16
C VAL A 45 2.85 0.28 35.76
N LEU A 46 3.48 -0.81 35.32
CA LEU A 46 4.01 -0.92 33.95
C LEU A 46 2.93 -0.76 32.88
N LEU A 47 1.75 -1.35 33.09
CA LEU A 47 0.62 -1.27 32.17
C LEU A 47 0.05 0.15 32.14
N GLY A 48 -0.01 0.83 33.29
CA GLY A 48 -0.35 2.24 33.41
C GLY A 48 0.65 3.15 32.71
N ALA A 49 1.96 2.94 32.92
CA ALA A 49 3.04 3.66 32.26
C ALA A 49 3.01 3.45 30.73
N ALA A 50 2.79 2.22 30.26
CA ALA A 50 2.65 1.91 28.84
C ALA A 50 1.43 2.59 28.24
N ALA A 51 0.27 2.50 28.91
CA ALA A 51 -0.94 3.18 28.49
C ALA A 51 -0.73 4.71 28.44
N MET A 52 -0.03 5.28 29.42
CA MET A 52 0.28 6.70 29.44
C MET A 52 1.27 7.08 28.34
N ALA A 53 2.33 6.31 28.09
CA ALA A 53 3.30 6.54 27.01
C ALA A 53 2.66 6.55 25.61
N VAL A 54 1.58 5.78 25.43
CA VAL A 54 0.76 5.78 24.20
C VAL A 54 -0.17 6.99 24.14
N ARG A 55 -0.70 7.43 25.29
CA ARG A 55 -1.67 8.53 25.40
C ARG A 55 -1.03 9.93 25.44
N VAL A 56 0.18 10.06 25.98
CA VAL A 56 0.89 11.34 26.08
C VAL A 56 1.07 11.89 24.68
N ASN A 57 0.47 13.06 24.47
CA ASN A 57 0.51 13.71 23.19
C ASN A 57 1.92 14.29 22.97
N ARG A 58 2.75 13.54 22.25
CA ARG A 58 4.18 13.85 22.06
C ARG A 58 4.47 15.20 21.37
N LEU A 59 3.44 15.90 20.91
CA LEU A 59 3.54 17.14 20.13
C LEU A 59 2.69 18.30 20.70
N ALA A 60 2.04 18.12 21.85
CA ALA A 60 1.23 19.18 22.43
C ALA A 60 2.13 20.24 23.11
N ALA A 61 2.35 21.35 22.41
CA ALA A 61 2.25 22.63 23.09
C ALA A 61 0.79 22.80 23.60
N PRO A 62 0.51 23.63 24.61
CA PRO A 62 -0.81 23.75 25.24
C PRO A 62 -1.97 24.15 24.30
N ASP A 63 -1.68 24.53 23.06
CA ASP A 63 -2.70 24.87 22.07
C ASP A 63 -3.34 23.60 21.48
N ASP A 64 -4.61 23.41 21.84
CA ASP A 64 -5.52 22.29 21.53
C ASP A 64 -5.54 21.90 20.04
N ASP A 65 -5.26 22.86 19.14
CA ASP A 65 -5.24 22.65 17.69
C ASP A 65 -4.08 21.76 17.20
N THR A 66 -2.95 21.76 17.92
CA THR A 66 -1.76 20.94 17.55
C THR A 66 -2.02 19.45 17.79
N ALA A 67 -2.86 19.14 18.79
CA ALA A 67 -3.23 17.78 19.16
C ALA A 67 -4.08 17.09 18.09
N LEU A 68 -5.02 17.83 17.50
CA LEU A 68 -5.91 17.34 16.46
C LEU A 68 -5.13 17.02 15.18
N ILE A 69 -4.26 17.94 14.73
CA ILE A 69 -3.42 17.76 13.53
C ILE A 69 -2.48 16.56 13.69
N ALA A 70 -1.83 16.43 14.86
CA ALA A 70 -0.97 15.28 15.16
C ALA A 70 -1.75 13.95 15.12
N THR A 71 -2.97 13.94 15.65
CA THR A 71 -3.84 12.75 15.65
C THR A 71 -4.28 12.37 14.25
N PHE A 72 -4.75 13.33 13.44
CA PHE A 72 -5.09 13.08 12.04
C PHE A 72 -3.91 12.54 11.24
N ARG A 73 -2.71 13.09 11.47
CA ARG A 73 -1.48 12.59 10.82
C ARG A 73 -1.22 11.14 11.20
N ARG A 74 -1.36 10.76 12.48
CA ARG A 74 -1.20 9.37 12.94
C ARG A 74 -2.25 8.43 12.34
N VAL A 75 -3.52 8.83 12.31
CA VAL A 75 -4.60 8.03 11.68
C VAL A 75 -4.27 7.80 10.21
N ARG A 76 -3.93 8.86 9.47
CA ARG A 76 -3.57 8.78 8.05
C ARG A 76 -2.38 7.86 7.79
N TRP A 77 -1.30 8.00 8.56
CA TRP A 77 -0.14 7.10 8.43
C TRP A 77 -0.48 5.67 8.83
N GLY A 78 -1.29 5.47 9.88
CA GLY A 78 -1.80 4.16 10.26
C GLY A 78 -2.60 3.50 9.13
N THR A 79 -3.50 4.24 8.49
CA THR A 79 -4.27 3.79 7.32
C THR A 79 -3.37 3.51 6.12
N ALA A 80 -2.41 4.39 5.85
CA ALA A 80 -1.46 4.20 4.74
C ALA A 80 -0.63 2.93 4.92
N LEU A 81 -0.10 2.70 6.12
CA LEU A 81 0.68 1.50 6.44
C LEU A 81 -0.17 0.23 6.39
N LEU A 82 -1.43 0.29 6.87
CA LEU A 82 -2.35 -0.84 6.77
C LEU A 82 -2.63 -1.22 5.30
N LEU A 83 -2.96 -0.23 4.47
CA LEU A 83 -3.20 -0.46 3.05
C LEU A 83 -1.94 -0.97 2.34
N ALA A 84 -0.77 -0.40 2.64
CA ALA A 84 0.51 -0.83 2.09
C ALA A 84 0.84 -2.28 2.46
N SER A 85 0.69 -2.65 3.74
CA SER A 85 0.84 -4.04 4.19
C SER A 85 -0.12 -4.97 3.47
N GLY A 86 -1.33 -4.50 3.19
CA GLY A 86 -2.32 -5.26 2.46
C GLY A 86 -1.93 -5.55 1.01
N VAL A 87 -1.39 -4.55 0.31
CA VAL A 87 -0.85 -4.72 -1.05
C VAL A 87 0.30 -5.74 -1.05
N ILE A 88 1.24 -5.63 -0.11
CA ILE A 88 2.39 -6.54 0.00
C ILE A 88 1.92 -7.96 0.33
N GLY A 89 1.00 -8.12 1.27
CA GLY A 89 0.44 -9.41 1.65
C GLY A 89 -0.29 -10.07 0.48
N PHE A 90 -1.19 -9.33 -0.19
CA PHE A 90 -1.91 -9.83 -1.35
C PHE A 90 -0.95 -10.22 -2.49
N GLY A 91 0.00 -9.34 -2.80
CA GLY A 91 0.97 -9.60 -3.86
C GLY A 91 1.88 -10.79 -3.57
N SER A 92 2.26 -11.00 -2.30
CA SER A 92 3.01 -12.18 -1.86
C SER A 92 2.18 -13.46 -1.98
N TRP A 93 0.89 -13.39 -1.64
CA TRP A 93 -0.03 -14.53 -1.77
C TRP A 93 -0.22 -14.95 -3.24
N VAL A 94 -0.45 -13.98 -4.14
CA VAL A 94 -0.56 -14.25 -5.59
C VAL A 94 0.75 -14.80 -6.15
N GLY A 95 1.89 -14.20 -5.78
CA GLY A 95 3.20 -14.60 -6.27
C GLY A 95 3.66 -15.99 -5.79
N ALA A 96 3.19 -16.44 -4.63
CA ALA A 96 3.56 -17.73 -4.07
C ALA A 96 2.80 -18.92 -4.69
N GLY A 97 1.84 -18.70 -5.60
CA GLY A 97 1.08 -19.78 -6.26
C GLY A 97 0.18 -20.61 -5.31
N SER A 98 -0.05 -20.10 -4.10
CA SER A 98 -0.84 -20.60 -2.96
C SER A 98 -1.09 -22.12 -2.84
N THR A 99 -0.44 -22.75 -1.86
CA THR A 99 -1.02 -23.89 -1.11
C THR A 99 -0.82 -23.81 0.40
N VAL A 100 -0.38 -22.66 0.97
CA VAL A 100 -0.10 -22.58 2.41
C VAL A 100 -1.18 -21.76 3.14
N PRO A 101 -2.21 -22.41 3.74
CA PRO A 101 -3.27 -21.73 4.49
C PRO A 101 -2.73 -20.79 5.57
N GLU A 102 -1.57 -21.10 6.16
CA GLU A 102 -0.97 -20.31 7.23
C GLU A 102 -0.62 -18.87 6.81
N VAL A 103 -0.16 -18.67 5.57
CA VAL A 103 0.17 -17.32 5.05
C VAL A 103 -1.09 -16.47 4.91
N THR A 104 -2.19 -17.08 4.44
CA THR A 104 -3.50 -16.43 4.33
C THR A 104 -4.04 -16.04 5.71
N VAL A 105 -3.94 -16.93 6.70
CA VAL A 105 -4.37 -16.67 8.09
C VAL A 105 -3.54 -15.56 8.72
N ALA A 106 -2.22 -15.55 8.51
CA ALA A 106 -1.34 -14.52 9.05
C ALA A 106 -1.64 -13.12 8.47
N ILE A 107 -1.86 -13.04 7.14
CA ILE A 107 -2.27 -11.80 6.48
C ILE A 107 -3.61 -11.32 7.04
N ALA A 108 -4.62 -12.20 7.13
CA ALA A 108 -5.91 -11.86 7.69
C ALA A 108 -5.81 -11.34 9.14
N LEU A 109 -5.00 -12.00 9.98
CA LEU A 109 -4.79 -11.60 11.37
C LEU A 109 -4.12 -10.21 11.47
N MET A 110 -3.15 -9.91 10.61
CA MET A 110 -2.50 -8.58 10.55
C MET A 110 -3.52 -7.48 10.19
N PHE A 111 -4.42 -7.75 9.24
CA PHE A 111 -5.49 -6.81 8.90
C PHE A 111 -6.48 -6.61 10.06
N VAL A 112 -6.87 -7.68 10.76
CA VAL A 112 -7.72 -7.60 11.97
C VAL A 112 -7.09 -6.69 13.00
N VAL A 113 -5.83 -6.96 13.37
CA VAL A 113 -5.12 -6.21 14.43
C VAL A 113 -4.99 -4.74 14.06
N ALA A 114 -4.62 -4.44 12.82
CA ALA A 114 -4.48 -3.06 12.36
C ALA A 114 -5.82 -2.32 12.24
N ALA A 115 -6.90 -3.00 11.83
CA ALA A 115 -8.24 -2.43 11.81
C ALA A 115 -8.75 -2.15 13.23
N LEU A 116 -8.53 -3.08 14.18
CA LEU A 116 -8.86 -2.89 15.60
C LEU A 116 -8.05 -1.73 16.22
N ALA A 117 -6.77 -1.60 15.87
CA ALA A 117 -5.92 -0.49 16.34
C ALA A 117 -6.41 0.87 15.82
N GLN A 118 -6.83 0.94 14.54
CA GLN A 118 -7.43 2.16 13.97
C GLN A 118 -8.79 2.48 14.60
N LEU A 119 -9.64 1.47 14.82
CA LEU A 119 -10.91 1.63 15.52
C LEU A 119 -10.72 2.13 16.95
N GLY A 120 -9.75 1.60 17.70
CA GLY A 120 -9.41 2.09 19.03
C GLY A 120 -8.95 3.55 19.02
N LEU A 121 -8.23 3.96 17.98
CA LEU A 121 -7.82 5.35 17.79
C LEU A 121 -9.01 6.26 17.48
N VAL A 122 -9.95 5.83 16.61
CA VAL A 122 -11.15 6.61 16.24
C VAL A 122 -12.16 6.68 17.39
N ALA A 123 -12.35 5.57 18.11
CA ALA A 123 -13.25 5.46 19.25
C ALA A 123 -12.87 6.35 20.43
N ARG A 124 -11.58 6.67 20.56
CA ARG A 124 -11.07 7.58 21.57
C ARG A 124 -11.53 9.03 21.39
N PHE A 125 -11.97 9.44 20.20
CA PHE A 125 -12.23 10.86 19.87
C PHE A 125 -13.66 11.19 19.46
N ARG A 126 -14.51 10.21 19.12
CA ARG A 126 -15.93 10.46 18.80
C ARG A 126 -16.83 9.56 19.64
N GLY A 127 -17.30 10.09 20.77
CA GLY A 127 -18.41 9.49 21.50
C GLY A 127 -19.64 9.42 20.58
N GLY A 128 -20.05 8.21 20.18
CA GLY A 128 -21.35 7.96 19.55
C GLY A 128 -21.35 7.07 18.30
N TYR A 129 -20.33 7.13 17.44
CA TYR A 129 -20.34 6.41 16.14
C TYR A 129 -19.46 5.15 16.07
N THR A 130 -18.92 4.73 17.22
CA THR A 130 -17.98 3.60 17.37
C THR A 130 -18.57 2.26 16.93
N TRP A 131 -19.86 2.05 17.14
CA TRP A 131 -20.54 0.79 16.82
C TRP A 131 -20.78 0.59 15.32
N LEU A 132 -20.94 1.66 14.55
CA LEU A 132 -21.18 1.58 13.11
C LEU A 132 -19.86 1.35 12.36
N ALA A 133 -18.77 1.98 12.81
CA ALA A 133 -17.42 1.68 12.34
C ALA A 133 -16.97 0.25 12.72
N PHE A 134 -17.31 -0.21 13.94
CA PHE A 134 -17.09 -1.59 14.36
C PHE A 134 -17.87 -2.58 13.49
N GLY A 135 -19.15 -2.31 13.22
CA GLY A 135 -19.99 -3.12 12.33
C GLY A 135 -19.43 -3.21 10.91
N LEU A 136 -18.97 -2.09 10.33
CA LEU A 136 -18.40 -2.07 8.98
C LEU A 136 -17.04 -2.79 8.89
N VAL A 137 -16.21 -2.71 9.93
CA VAL A 137 -14.94 -3.46 9.99
C VAL A 137 -15.21 -4.96 10.17
N VAL A 138 -16.15 -5.35 11.02
CA VAL A 138 -16.56 -6.75 11.20
C VAL A 138 -17.22 -7.32 9.94
N ILE A 139 -18.05 -6.53 9.25
CA ILE A 139 -18.65 -6.90 7.96
C ILE A 139 -17.56 -6.99 6.89
N GLY A 140 -16.62 -6.04 6.82
CA GLY A 140 -15.49 -6.10 5.89
C GLY A 140 -14.57 -7.30 6.14
N LEU A 141 -14.36 -7.66 7.41
CA LEU A 141 -13.65 -8.87 7.82
C LEU A 141 -14.43 -10.15 7.48
N GLY A 142 -15.74 -10.16 7.72
CA GLY A 142 -16.62 -11.26 7.37
C GLY A 142 -16.68 -11.49 5.86
N LEU A 143 -16.80 -10.41 5.08
CA LEU A 143 -16.74 -10.44 3.61
C LEU A 143 -15.36 -10.83 3.09
N GLY A 144 -14.29 -10.38 3.77
CA GLY A 144 -12.92 -10.81 3.48
C GLY A 144 -12.75 -12.31 3.66
N VAL A 145 -13.20 -12.86 4.81
CA VAL A 145 -13.17 -14.30 5.09
C VAL A 145 -14.09 -15.10 4.16
N LEU A 146 -15.28 -14.57 3.82
CA LEU A 146 -16.19 -15.18 2.84
C LEU A 146 -15.65 -15.12 1.40
N SER A 147 -14.83 -14.12 1.06
CA SER A 147 -14.19 -14.04 -0.26
C SER A 147 -13.07 -15.08 -0.45
N LEU A 148 -12.53 -15.62 0.63
CA LEU A 148 -11.52 -16.68 0.61
C LEU A 148 -12.06 -18.04 0.13
N THR A 149 -13.39 -18.20 -0.02
CA THR A 149 -14.00 -19.45 -0.49
C THR A 149 -14.53 -19.39 -1.94
N GLN A 150 -14.53 -18.23 -2.60
CA GLN A 150 -15.13 -18.00 -3.93
C GLN A 150 -14.28 -17.01 -4.77
N ILE A 151 -13.05 -17.40 -5.14
CA ILE A 151 -11.94 -16.47 -5.41
C ILE A 151 -11.91 -15.77 -6.80
N ARG A 152 -12.68 -16.16 -7.82
CA ARG A 152 -12.46 -15.58 -9.17
C ARG A 152 -13.23 -14.30 -9.45
N LEU A 153 -14.48 -14.18 -9.01
CA LEU A 153 -15.34 -13.05 -9.38
C LEU A 153 -15.15 -11.82 -8.47
N LEU A 154 -14.92 -12.02 -7.17
CA LEU A 154 -14.76 -10.93 -6.20
C LEU A 154 -13.41 -10.20 -6.34
N ALA A 155 -12.35 -10.90 -6.77
CA ALA A 155 -11.07 -10.27 -7.11
C ALA A 155 -11.21 -9.35 -8.34
N VAL A 156 -11.98 -9.79 -9.34
CA VAL A 156 -12.30 -9.00 -10.55
C VAL A 156 -13.19 -7.80 -10.20
N LEU A 157 -14.21 -7.98 -9.36
CA LEU A 157 -15.05 -6.86 -8.89
C LEU A 157 -14.28 -5.87 -8.00
N GLY A 158 -13.38 -6.36 -7.15
CA GLY A 158 -12.47 -5.53 -6.35
C GLY A 158 -11.51 -4.73 -7.23
N LEU A 159 -11.00 -5.32 -8.31
CA LEU A 159 -10.19 -4.64 -9.32
C LEU A 159 -10.98 -3.53 -10.04
N PHE A 160 -12.20 -3.81 -10.49
CA PHE A 160 -13.05 -2.81 -11.12
C PHE A 160 -13.47 -1.70 -10.14
N ALA A 161 -13.73 -2.02 -8.87
CA ALA A 161 -13.99 -1.02 -7.84
C ALA A 161 -12.76 -0.16 -7.54
N THR A 162 -11.55 -0.73 -7.58
CA THR A 162 -10.29 0.00 -7.38
C THR A 162 -9.97 0.89 -8.59
N LEU A 163 -10.18 0.40 -9.82
CA LEU A 163 -10.05 1.19 -11.04
C LEU A 163 -11.11 2.28 -11.14
N ALA A 164 -12.37 1.99 -10.78
CA ALA A 164 -13.42 2.99 -10.67
C ALA A 164 -13.09 4.02 -9.59
N GLY A 165 -12.55 3.60 -8.44
CA GLY A 165 -12.06 4.49 -7.39
C GLY A 165 -10.88 5.36 -7.83
N LEU A 166 -9.96 4.82 -8.63
CA LEU A 166 -8.83 5.55 -9.20
C LEU A 166 -9.29 6.53 -10.30
N ILE A 167 -10.17 6.10 -11.20
CA ILE A 167 -10.76 6.94 -12.25
C ILE A 167 -11.60 8.03 -11.60
N LEU A 168 -12.44 7.71 -10.61
CA LEU A 168 -13.16 8.70 -9.82
C LEU A 168 -12.18 9.62 -9.08
N PHE A 169 -11.10 9.14 -8.48
CA PHE A 169 -10.09 9.99 -7.85
C PHE A 169 -9.40 10.95 -8.86
N LEU A 170 -9.18 10.50 -10.10
CA LEU A 170 -8.57 11.31 -11.17
C LEU A 170 -9.57 12.27 -11.84
N VAL A 171 -10.85 11.89 -11.92
CA VAL A 171 -11.95 12.60 -12.60
C VAL A 171 -12.72 13.53 -11.66
N SER A 172 -12.81 13.23 -10.36
CA SER A 172 -13.55 14.02 -9.33
C SER A 172 -12.92 15.39 -9.03
N GLY A 173 -12.11 15.91 -9.96
CA GLY A 173 -11.31 17.10 -9.78
C GLY A 173 -10.21 16.90 -8.75
N PRO A 174 -9.23 17.80 -8.71
CA PRO A 174 -8.25 17.76 -7.64
C PRO A 174 -9.04 17.78 -6.33
N VAL A 175 -8.89 16.74 -5.51
CA VAL A 175 -8.91 16.93 -4.06
C VAL A 175 -8.12 18.21 -3.89
N ARG A 176 -8.80 19.28 -3.48
CA ARG A 176 -8.20 20.59 -3.29
C ARG A 176 -7.21 20.39 -2.15
N MET A 177 -6.04 19.82 -2.46
CA MET A 177 -4.87 19.96 -1.62
C MET A 177 -4.79 21.46 -1.48
N ALA A 178 -5.01 21.95 -0.25
CA ALA A 178 -4.87 23.36 0.02
C ALA A 178 -3.58 23.83 -0.65
N PRO A 179 -3.59 25.04 -1.24
CA PRO A 179 -2.45 25.60 -1.93
C PRO A 179 -1.29 25.75 -0.93
N SER A 180 -0.57 24.65 -0.71
CA SER A 180 0.71 24.61 -0.02
C SER A 180 1.60 25.56 -0.80
N GLY A 181 1.98 26.65 -0.14
CA GLY A 181 2.51 27.89 -0.70
C GLY A 181 3.15 27.74 -2.09
N ARG A 182 2.47 28.32 -3.09
CA ARG A 182 2.92 28.98 -4.35
C ARG A 182 4.29 28.63 -4.98
N GLY A 183 4.86 27.45 -4.78
CA GLY A 183 6.03 26.99 -5.52
C GLY A 183 5.60 26.28 -6.80
N THR A 184 5.37 27.00 -7.90
CA THR A 184 5.28 26.34 -9.20
C THR A 184 6.64 25.74 -9.53
N SER A 185 6.73 24.42 -9.70
CA SER A 185 7.95 23.78 -10.20
C SER A 185 8.39 24.45 -11.50
N SER A 186 9.70 24.65 -11.69
CA SER A 186 10.19 25.24 -12.94
C SER A 186 9.73 24.40 -14.14
N PRO A 187 9.42 25.02 -15.29
CA PRO A 187 9.01 24.29 -16.49
C PRO A 187 10.01 23.20 -16.89
N ALA A 188 11.31 23.49 -16.76
CA ALA A 188 12.38 22.54 -17.03
C ALA A 188 12.33 21.31 -16.11
N ALA A 189 12.23 21.50 -14.79
CA ALA A 189 12.14 20.39 -13.84
C ALA A 189 10.92 19.49 -14.10
N ARG A 190 9.80 20.11 -14.50
CA ARG A 190 8.59 19.38 -14.86
C ARG A 190 8.77 18.53 -16.12
N ILE A 191 9.33 19.10 -17.18
CA ILE A 191 9.58 18.40 -18.46
C ILE A 191 10.56 17.26 -18.23
N VAL A 192 11.67 17.51 -17.52
CA VAL A 192 12.66 16.47 -17.18
C VAL A 192 12.01 15.34 -16.40
N ALA A 193 11.20 15.64 -15.37
CA ALA A 193 10.49 14.62 -14.62
C ALA A 193 9.49 13.83 -15.49
N GLY A 194 8.72 14.52 -16.34
CA GLY A 194 7.77 13.86 -17.25
C GLY A 194 8.46 12.90 -18.22
N VAL A 195 9.53 13.35 -18.87
CA VAL A 195 10.32 12.53 -19.79
C VAL A 195 10.99 11.37 -19.07
N ALA A 196 11.65 11.61 -17.93
CA ALA A 196 12.31 10.56 -17.17
C ALA A 196 11.32 9.47 -16.71
N VAL A 197 10.16 9.86 -16.16
CA VAL A 197 9.11 8.92 -15.76
C VAL A 197 8.59 8.14 -16.97
N SER A 198 8.32 8.81 -18.09
CA SER A 198 7.86 8.13 -19.32
C SER A 198 8.88 7.12 -19.85
N LEU A 199 10.18 7.45 -19.83
CA LEU A 199 11.24 6.52 -20.24
C LEU A 199 11.31 5.28 -19.34
N VAL A 200 11.17 5.45 -18.02
CA VAL A 200 11.10 4.32 -17.08
C VAL A 200 9.90 3.43 -17.39
N LEU A 201 8.74 4.03 -17.68
CA LEU A 201 7.53 3.28 -18.04
C LEU A 201 7.69 2.53 -19.37
N VAL A 202 8.26 3.15 -20.40
CA VAL A 202 8.58 2.47 -21.67
C VAL A 202 9.53 1.30 -21.43
N GLY A 203 10.56 1.49 -20.60
CA GLY A 203 11.47 0.41 -20.19
C GLY A 203 10.73 -0.74 -19.50
N ALA A 204 9.78 -0.43 -18.62
CA ALA A 204 8.94 -1.44 -17.98
C ALA A 204 8.05 -2.19 -18.99
N VAL A 205 7.46 -1.49 -19.98
CA VAL A 205 6.71 -2.15 -21.07
C VAL A 205 7.62 -3.11 -21.85
N ALA A 206 8.82 -2.66 -22.24
CA ALA A 206 9.76 -3.47 -23.00
C ALA A 206 10.21 -4.72 -22.22
N LEU A 207 10.50 -4.58 -20.93
CA LEU A 207 10.84 -5.70 -20.06
C LEU A 207 9.67 -6.67 -19.85
N GLY A 208 8.45 -6.16 -19.66
CA GLY A 208 7.25 -7.00 -19.55
C GLY A 208 6.93 -7.76 -20.84
N ALA A 209 7.20 -7.15 -22.00
CA ALA A 209 7.09 -7.79 -23.31
C ALA A 209 8.15 -8.89 -23.49
N LEU A 210 9.40 -8.59 -23.13
CA LEU A 210 10.51 -9.55 -23.20
C LEU A 210 10.26 -10.76 -22.29
N ASP A 211 9.71 -10.51 -21.09
CA ASP A 211 9.26 -11.58 -20.21
C ASP A 211 8.16 -12.43 -20.85
N GLY A 212 7.10 -11.80 -21.36
CA GLY A 212 5.96 -12.49 -21.95
C GLY A 212 6.29 -13.28 -23.22
N PHE A 213 7.14 -12.74 -24.10
CA PHE A 213 7.47 -13.39 -25.37
C PHE A 213 8.63 -14.39 -25.27
N VAL A 214 9.54 -14.21 -24.31
CA VAL A 214 10.82 -14.94 -24.28
C VAL A 214 11.07 -15.63 -22.94
N TRP A 215 11.25 -14.87 -21.86
CA TRP A 215 11.75 -15.45 -20.61
C TRP A 215 10.75 -16.39 -19.94
N MET A 216 9.48 -16.03 -19.90
CA MET A 216 8.44 -16.86 -19.31
C MET A 216 8.20 -18.14 -20.11
N PRO A 217 7.98 -18.11 -21.45
CA PRO A 217 7.83 -19.35 -22.22
C PRO A 217 8.99 -20.33 -22.06
N VAL A 218 10.23 -19.83 -22.12
CA VAL A 218 11.44 -20.65 -21.95
C VAL A 218 11.56 -21.22 -20.54
N ALA A 219 11.19 -20.45 -19.51
CA ALA A 219 11.20 -20.93 -18.13
C ALA A 219 10.18 -22.05 -17.91
N LEU A 220 8.97 -21.92 -18.48
CA LEU A 220 7.88 -22.90 -18.33
C LEU A 220 8.10 -24.19 -19.13
N SER A 221 8.80 -24.11 -20.26
CA SER A 221 9.13 -25.28 -21.09
C SER A 221 10.32 -26.10 -20.58
N GLY A 222 10.90 -25.73 -19.43
CA GLY A 222 12.10 -26.39 -18.90
C GLY A 222 13.39 -26.02 -19.65
N GLY A 223 13.44 -24.84 -20.28
CA GLY A 223 14.62 -24.35 -20.99
C GLY A 223 14.68 -24.75 -22.47
N MET A 224 13.58 -25.23 -23.05
CA MET A 224 13.50 -25.56 -24.48
C MET A 224 13.86 -24.33 -25.34
N PRO A 225 14.61 -24.51 -26.45
CA PRO A 225 14.86 -23.44 -27.41
C PRO A 225 13.56 -22.78 -27.87
N LEU A 226 13.58 -21.44 -27.98
CA LEU A 226 12.36 -20.66 -28.24
C LEU A 226 11.75 -20.98 -29.61
N ASP A 227 12.57 -21.23 -30.62
CA ASP A 227 12.15 -21.61 -31.97
C ASP A 227 11.42 -22.96 -31.99
N GLU A 228 11.94 -23.96 -31.28
CA GLU A 228 11.28 -25.25 -31.11
C GLU A 228 9.94 -25.12 -30.39
N LEU A 229 9.92 -24.39 -29.26
CA LEU A 229 8.70 -24.13 -28.50
C LEU A 229 7.62 -23.45 -29.35
N ARG A 230 8.02 -22.42 -30.11
CA ARG A 230 7.10 -21.68 -31.00
C ARG A 230 6.59 -22.57 -32.12
N ALA A 231 7.42 -23.43 -32.70
CA ALA A 231 6.98 -24.40 -33.71
C ALA A 231 5.94 -25.37 -33.16
N MET A 232 6.13 -25.86 -31.93
CA MET A 232 5.15 -26.71 -31.25
C MET A 232 3.83 -25.96 -30.99
N MET A 233 3.88 -24.73 -30.48
CA MET A 233 2.68 -23.94 -30.21
C MET A 233 1.91 -23.57 -31.49
N VAL A 234 2.61 -23.35 -32.61
CA VAL A 234 1.98 -23.16 -33.92
C VAL A 234 1.28 -24.43 -34.37
N ALA A 235 1.91 -25.59 -34.23
CA ALA A 235 1.32 -26.88 -34.58
C ALA A 235 0.07 -27.20 -33.72
N ALA A 236 0.07 -26.77 -32.46
CA ALA A 236 -1.07 -26.88 -31.54
C ALA A 236 -2.13 -25.77 -31.71
N ASN A 237 -1.89 -24.76 -32.57
CA ASN A 237 -2.75 -23.58 -32.75
C ASN A 237 -2.95 -22.73 -31.46
N GLU A 238 -1.98 -22.77 -30.54
CA GLU A 238 -2.00 -22.00 -29.28
C GLU A 238 -1.29 -20.65 -29.39
N LEU A 239 -0.47 -20.44 -30.43
CA LEU A 239 0.39 -19.26 -30.52
C LEU A 239 -0.37 -17.94 -30.74
N ASN A 240 -1.40 -17.98 -31.58
CA ASN A 240 -2.08 -16.77 -32.03
C ASN A 240 -2.82 -16.07 -30.88
N SER A 241 -3.51 -16.83 -30.03
CA SER A 241 -4.22 -16.28 -28.87
C SER A 241 -3.24 -15.70 -27.84
N ALA A 242 -2.11 -16.39 -27.63
CA ALA A 242 -1.06 -15.98 -26.71
C ALA A 242 -0.38 -14.67 -27.12
N ASP A 243 0.04 -14.53 -28.38
CA ASP A 243 0.75 -13.34 -28.85
C ASP A 243 -0.17 -12.11 -28.91
N VAL A 244 -1.43 -12.28 -29.32
CA VAL A 244 -2.38 -11.17 -29.47
C VAL A 244 -2.60 -10.44 -28.13
N MET A 245 -2.74 -11.17 -27.03
CA MET A 245 -2.94 -10.54 -25.72
C MET A 245 -1.73 -9.73 -25.27
N ILE A 246 -0.51 -10.25 -25.48
CA ILE A 246 0.72 -9.54 -25.15
C ILE A 246 0.89 -8.30 -26.04
N VAL A 247 0.62 -8.41 -27.34
CA VAL A 247 0.67 -7.26 -28.27
C VAL A 247 -0.32 -6.16 -27.86
N ILE A 248 -1.56 -6.52 -27.54
CA ILE A 248 -2.56 -5.56 -27.05
C ILE A 248 -2.05 -4.83 -25.80
N TRP A 249 -1.50 -5.59 -24.85
CA TRP A 249 -0.91 -5.03 -23.63
C TRP A 249 0.25 -4.08 -23.94
N VAL A 250 1.19 -4.48 -24.81
CA VAL A 250 2.34 -3.65 -25.20
C VAL A 250 1.89 -2.34 -25.84
N VAL A 251 0.99 -2.39 -26.82
CA VAL A 251 0.53 -1.19 -27.53
C VAL A 251 -0.20 -0.24 -26.59
N PHE A 252 -1.13 -0.77 -25.79
CA PHE A 252 -1.89 0.04 -24.84
C PHE A 252 -0.97 0.74 -23.83
N TRP A 253 -0.06 -0.01 -23.20
CA TRP A 253 0.81 0.54 -22.17
C TRP A 253 1.95 1.39 -22.72
N ALA A 254 2.44 1.12 -23.94
CA ALA A 254 3.37 2.01 -24.63
C ALA A 254 2.74 3.40 -24.83
N ILE A 255 1.47 3.47 -25.25
CA ILE A 255 0.75 4.75 -25.39
C ILE A 255 0.55 5.40 -24.01
N ALA A 256 0.07 4.66 -23.01
CA ALA A 256 -0.16 5.19 -21.67
C ALA A 256 1.14 5.70 -21.00
N SER A 257 2.29 5.08 -21.29
CA SER A 257 3.59 5.47 -20.76
C SER A 257 4.03 6.89 -21.17
N LEU A 258 3.46 7.44 -22.25
CA LEU A 258 3.75 8.80 -22.73
C LEU A 258 2.94 9.88 -22.01
N LEU A 259 1.92 9.50 -21.23
CA LEU A 259 1.05 10.46 -20.52
C LEU A 259 1.80 11.39 -19.56
N PRO A 260 2.77 10.95 -18.74
CA PRO A 260 3.54 11.84 -17.87
C PRO A 260 4.29 12.94 -18.64
N ALA A 261 4.98 12.59 -19.74
CA ALA A 261 5.64 13.55 -20.61
C ALA A 261 4.64 14.49 -21.30
N ALA A 262 3.55 13.96 -21.85
CA ALA A 262 2.50 14.76 -22.48
C ALA A 262 1.89 15.77 -21.49
N LEU A 263 1.61 15.34 -20.26
CA LEU A 263 1.08 16.19 -19.21
C LEU A 263 2.08 17.28 -18.78
N ALA A 264 3.37 16.92 -18.70
CA ALA A 264 4.45 17.85 -18.37
C ALA A 264 4.60 18.98 -19.40
N VAL A 265 4.34 18.70 -20.68
CA VAL A 265 4.38 19.68 -21.77
C VAL A 265 3.07 20.47 -21.84
N ALA A 266 1.92 19.79 -21.86
CA ALA A 266 0.61 20.38 -22.15
C ALA A 266 0.06 21.26 -21.01
N ARG A 267 0.38 20.96 -19.74
CA ARG A 267 -0.22 21.66 -18.59
C ARG A 267 0.81 22.46 -17.81
N LYS A 268 0.77 23.79 -17.97
CA LYS A 268 1.68 24.75 -17.31
C LYS A 268 1.64 24.74 -15.77
N ARG A 269 0.63 24.14 -15.14
CA ARG A 269 0.40 24.17 -13.67
C ARG A 269 0.50 22.80 -12.98
N VAL A 270 0.97 21.75 -13.66
CA VAL A 270 1.13 20.43 -13.03
C VAL A 270 2.40 20.40 -12.19
N ARG A 271 2.31 19.87 -10.96
CA ARG A 271 3.44 19.71 -10.03
C ARG A 271 4.23 18.45 -10.38
N VAL A 272 5.55 18.46 -10.18
CA VAL A 272 6.41 17.27 -10.37
C VAL A 272 5.89 16.07 -9.56
N ARG A 273 5.44 16.29 -8.31
CA ARG A 273 4.83 15.25 -7.48
C ARG A 273 3.65 14.56 -8.18
N THR A 274 2.78 15.31 -8.85
CA THR A 274 1.63 14.74 -9.57
C THR A 274 2.08 13.87 -10.73
N ILE A 275 3.12 14.29 -11.46
CA ILE A 275 3.71 13.49 -12.56
C ILE A 275 4.29 12.18 -12.03
N VAL A 276 5.06 12.25 -10.94
CA VAL A 276 5.67 11.06 -10.32
C VAL A 276 4.59 10.11 -9.80
N LEU A 277 3.57 10.62 -9.09
CA LEU A 277 2.47 9.78 -8.59
C LEU A 277 1.65 9.16 -9.72
N LEU A 278 1.39 9.89 -10.79
CA LEU A 278 0.76 9.35 -12.00
C LEU A 278 1.63 8.24 -12.60
N GLY A 279 2.94 8.48 -12.72
CA GLY A 279 3.89 7.50 -13.22
C GLY A 279 3.92 6.22 -12.41
N LEU A 280 3.99 6.34 -11.07
CA LEU A 280 3.90 5.18 -10.17
C LEU A 280 2.57 4.44 -10.32
N GLY A 281 1.46 5.17 -10.51
CA GLY A 281 0.15 4.58 -10.75
C GLY A 281 0.12 3.76 -12.03
N ILE A 282 0.58 4.34 -13.13
CA ILE A 282 0.72 3.65 -14.42
C ILE A 282 1.63 2.44 -14.26
N LEU A 283 2.78 2.56 -13.59
CA LEU A 283 3.72 1.46 -13.39
C LEU A 283 3.09 0.29 -12.63
N ALA A 284 2.41 0.57 -11.51
CA ALA A 284 1.73 -0.45 -10.72
C ALA A 284 0.64 -1.17 -11.51
N THR A 285 -0.20 -0.41 -12.24
CA THR A 285 -1.29 -0.97 -13.03
C THR A 285 -0.78 -1.75 -14.25
N LEU A 286 0.23 -1.23 -14.95
CA LEU A 286 0.93 -1.89 -16.06
C LEU A 286 1.44 -3.27 -15.65
N ILE A 287 2.18 -3.34 -14.53
CA ILE A 287 2.78 -4.57 -14.03
C ILE A 287 1.70 -5.56 -13.60
N PHE A 288 0.66 -5.08 -12.91
CA PHE A 288 -0.46 -5.93 -12.53
C PHE A 288 -1.14 -6.58 -13.75
N PHE A 289 -1.41 -5.79 -14.79
CA PHE A 289 -2.04 -6.32 -16.01
C PHE A 289 -1.08 -7.12 -16.91
N GLN A 290 0.24 -7.06 -16.68
CA GLN A 290 1.18 -7.88 -17.43
C GLN A 290 0.93 -9.36 -17.17
N TRP A 291 0.66 -9.73 -15.91
CA TRP A 291 0.30 -11.10 -15.55
C TRP A 291 -0.93 -11.60 -16.31
N TRP A 292 -1.93 -10.74 -16.50
CA TRP A 292 -3.11 -11.08 -17.30
C TRP A 292 -2.78 -11.27 -18.78
N ALA A 293 -1.94 -10.40 -19.33
CA ALA A 293 -1.52 -10.48 -20.73
C ALA A 293 -0.72 -11.76 -21.02
N THR A 294 0.15 -12.16 -20.10
CA THR A 294 0.99 -13.36 -20.24
C THR A 294 0.29 -14.65 -19.84
N PHE A 295 -0.87 -14.58 -19.18
CA PHE A 295 -1.64 -15.77 -18.79
C PHE A 295 -1.94 -16.70 -19.97
N SER A 296 -2.36 -16.13 -21.11
CA SER A 296 -2.65 -16.89 -22.34
C SER A 296 -1.43 -17.63 -22.87
N MET A 297 -0.26 -17.00 -22.84
CA MET A 297 1.01 -17.62 -23.22
C MET A 297 1.41 -18.72 -22.24
N GLY A 298 1.25 -18.50 -20.94
CA GLY A 298 1.53 -19.52 -19.92
C GLY A 298 0.66 -20.77 -20.08
N MET A 299 -0.64 -20.59 -20.35
CA MET A 299 -1.56 -21.69 -20.66
C MET A 299 -1.18 -22.39 -21.96
N GLY A 300 -0.93 -21.64 -23.04
CA GLY A 300 -0.53 -22.22 -24.31
C GLY A 300 0.73 -23.07 -24.22
N VAL A 301 1.72 -22.67 -23.42
CA VAL A 301 2.91 -23.50 -23.16
C VAL A 301 2.55 -24.75 -22.37
N ALA A 302 1.74 -24.63 -21.32
CA ALA A 302 1.31 -25.78 -20.50
C ALA A 302 0.49 -26.81 -21.30
N ASP A 303 -0.35 -26.34 -22.22
CA ASP A 303 -1.19 -27.19 -23.08
C ASP A 303 -0.40 -27.83 -24.23
N THR A 304 0.72 -27.22 -24.62
CA THR A 304 1.56 -27.70 -25.74
C THR A 304 2.70 -28.62 -25.29
N VAL A 305 3.37 -28.30 -24.18
CA VAL A 305 4.62 -28.98 -23.77
C VAL A 305 4.31 -30.01 -22.69
N PRO A 306 4.56 -31.32 -22.93
CA PRO A 306 4.30 -32.36 -21.93
C PRO A 306 5.07 -32.12 -20.64
N GLY A 307 4.35 -32.07 -19.52
CA GLY A 307 4.93 -31.87 -18.19
C GLY A 307 5.23 -30.40 -17.84
N ALA A 308 5.00 -29.46 -18.76
CA ALA A 308 4.98 -28.05 -18.40
C ALA A 308 3.72 -27.75 -17.57
N SER A 309 3.87 -26.93 -16.55
CA SER A 309 2.77 -26.41 -15.75
C SER A 309 2.66 -24.90 -15.95
N GLY A 310 1.47 -24.33 -15.76
CA GLY A 310 1.31 -22.88 -15.67
C GLY A 310 2.20 -22.27 -14.58
N GLY A 311 2.66 -21.04 -14.77
CA GLY A 311 3.53 -20.37 -13.82
C GLY A 311 3.99 -18.99 -14.29
N MET A 312 5.00 -18.46 -13.61
CA MET A 312 5.68 -17.21 -13.96
C MET A 312 7.18 -17.46 -14.08
N SER A 313 7.87 -16.60 -14.83
CA SER A 313 9.33 -16.61 -14.87
C SER A 313 9.91 -16.09 -13.54
N PRO A 314 11.19 -16.37 -13.23
CA PRO A 314 11.90 -15.73 -12.14
C PRO A 314 11.90 -14.20 -12.23
N PHE A 315 11.95 -13.64 -13.44
CA PHE A 315 11.87 -12.20 -13.66
C PHE A 315 10.49 -11.64 -13.29
N GLY A 316 9.42 -12.36 -13.62
CA GLY A 316 8.05 -11.98 -13.30
C GLY A 316 7.83 -11.72 -11.80
N HIS A 317 8.48 -12.48 -10.91
CA HIS A 317 8.43 -12.23 -9.47
C HIS A 317 9.06 -10.89 -9.08
N TRP A 318 10.25 -10.57 -9.60
CA TRP A 318 10.90 -9.27 -9.35
C TRP A 318 10.08 -8.12 -9.94
N PHE A 319 9.52 -8.33 -11.13
CA PHE A 319 8.68 -7.35 -11.80
C PHE A 319 7.42 -7.05 -10.97
N ALA A 320 6.75 -8.08 -10.44
CA ALA A 320 5.62 -7.92 -9.53
C ALA A 320 5.98 -7.15 -8.26
N LEU A 321 7.16 -7.37 -7.67
CA LEU A 321 7.63 -6.61 -6.50
C LEU A 321 7.80 -5.12 -6.82
N VAL A 322 8.29 -4.78 -8.01
CA VAL A 322 8.38 -3.38 -8.47
C VAL A 322 6.99 -2.75 -8.56
N GLY A 323 6.01 -3.47 -9.13
CA GLY A 323 4.63 -3.00 -9.22
C GLY A 323 3.99 -2.77 -7.84
N GLN A 324 4.18 -3.70 -6.91
CA GLN A 324 3.72 -3.57 -5.53
C GLN A 324 4.40 -2.39 -4.82
N GLY A 325 5.71 -2.24 -4.97
CA GLY A 325 6.47 -1.13 -4.40
C GLY A 325 5.99 0.22 -4.92
N ALA A 326 5.66 0.31 -6.22
CA ALA A 326 5.08 1.51 -6.81
C ALA A 326 3.70 1.83 -6.18
N LEU A 327 2.83 0.83 -6.03
CA LEU A 327 1.51 1.01 -5.42
C LEU A 327 1.61 1.43 -3.94
N VAL A 328 2.51 0.80 -3.17
CA VAL A 328 2.83 1.19 -1.79
C VAL A 328 3.31 2.64 -1.74
N GLY A 329 4.22 3.03 -2.65
CA GLY A 329 4.70 4.40 -2.76
C GLY A 329 3.56 5.42 -2.95
N ILE A 330 2.57 5.10 -3.78
CA ILE A 330 1.37 5.94 -3.97
C ILE A 330 0.56 6.02 -2.69
N ILE A 331 0.28 4.88 -2.05
CA ILE A 331 -0.52 4.82 -0.81
C ILE A 331 0.14 5.70 0.27
N LEU A 332 1.44 5.52 0.50
CA LEU A 332 2.18 6.30 1.50
C LEU A 332 2.19 7.80 1.13
N ALA A 333 2.36 8.14 -0.15
CA ALA A 333 2.42 9.53 -0.57
C ALA A 333 1.05 10.24 -0.57
N VAL A 334 -0.04 9.55 -0.89
CA VAL A 334 -1.39 10.12 -0.99
C VAL A 334 -2.08 10.07 0.37
N VAL A 335 -2.08 8.91 1.01
CA VAL A 335 -2.75 8.70 2.30
C VAL A 335 -1.88 9.26 3.43
N GLY A 336 -0.58 8.96 3.47
CA GLY A 336 0.36 9.43 4.51
C GLY A 336 0.91 10.85 4.32
N GLY A 337 0.66 11.50 3.18
CA GLY A 337 1.19 12.83 2.88
C GLY A 337 0.87 13.90 3.93
N ASP A 338 1.74 14.92 4.03
CA ASP A 338 1.62 15.99 5.04
C ASP A 338 0.26 16.70 5.02
N VAL A 339 -0.38 16.75 6.19
CA VAL A 339 -1.36 17.77 6.55
C VAL A 339 -0.55 18.97 7.02
N ARG A 340 -0.43 20.01 6.18
CA ARG A 340 0.44 21.16 6.47
C ARG A 340 -0.31 22.31 7.11
N ASP A 341 -1.59 22.49 6.79
CA ASP A 341 -2.33 23.68 7.20
C ASP A 341 -3.62 23.36 7.97
N ARG A 342 -3.90 24.20 8.96
CA ARG A 342 -5.11 24.20 9.79
C ARG A 342 -6.41 24.18 8.96
N GLY A 343 -6.41 24.88 7.82
CA GLY A 343 -7.54 24.91 6.88
C GLY A 343 -7.90 23.54 6.28
N ASP A 344 -6.97 22.58 6.26
CA ASP A 344 -7.24 21.21 5.82
C ASP A 344 -8.08 20.41 6.84
N VAL A 345 -8.24 20.91 8.07
CA VAL A 345 -8.97 20.21 9.15
C VAL A 345 -10.21 20.98 9.57
N GLU A 346 -10.21 22.31 9.48
CA GLU A 346 -11.33 23.16 9.90
C GLU A 346 -12.65 22.84 9.18
N HIS A 347 -12.61 22.39 7.93
CA HIS A 347 -13.82 21.97 7.20
C HIS A 347 -14.37 20.59 7.62
N LEU A 348 -13.61 19.82 8.40
CA LEU A 348 -13.99 18.49 8.89
C LEU A 348 -14.52 18.50 10.33
N VAL A 349 -14.36 19.62 11.03
CA VAL A 349 -14.90 19.84 12.37
C VAL A 349 -16.17 20.66 12.22
N PRO A 350 -17.37 20.13 12.51
CA PRO A 350 -18.58 20.93 12.48
C PRO A 350 -18.41 22.11 13.44
N ALA A 351 -18.77 23.32 12.99
CA ALA A 351 -18.72 24.52 13.81
C ALA A 351 -19.42 24.23 15.13
N ARG A 352 -18.71 24.41 16.26
CA ARG A 352 -19.30 24.21 17.58
C ARG A 352 -20.46 25.20 17.71
N ALA A 353 -21.68 24.66 17.71
CA ALA A 353 -22.90 25.38 18.05
C ALA A 353 -22.98 25.57 19.56
#